data_AF-A0A073K5E2-F1
#
_entry.id   AF-A0A073K5E2-F1
#
_cell.length_a   1.000
_cell.length_b   1.000
_cell.length_c   1.000
_cell.angle_alpha   90.00
_cell.angle_beta   90.00
_cell.angle_gamma   90.00
#
_symmetry.space_group_name_H-M   'P 1'
#
loop_
_entity.id
_entity.type
_entity.pdbx_description
1 polymer ?
#
loop_
_entity_poly.entity_id
_entity_poly.type
_entity_poly.pdbx_seq_one_letter_code
_entity_poly.pdbx_strand_id
1 'polypeptide(L)' 'MRSQIKKREDLIGDTGTITKSFTVVDAQEGSHGVDVRVRESGGEEYWTSLDDISLDSGVTK' A
#
# COMPACT_ATOMS: atom_id res chain seq x y z
N MET A 1 -13.88 -21.43 -0.34
CA MET A 1 -13.73 -20.10 -0.95
C MET A 1 -12.25 -19.87 -1.19
N ARG A 2 -11.78 -19.79 -2.44
CA ARG A 2 -10.40 -19.36 -2.71
C ARG A 2 -10.43 -17.83 -2.60
N SER A 3 -9.99 -17.24 -1.49
CA SER A 3 -9.69 -15.81 -1.49
C SER A 3 -8.59 -15.60 -2.53
N GLN A 4 -8.97 -15.15 -3.72
CA GLN A 4 -7.99 -14.66 -4.68
C GLN A 4 -7.52 -13.31 -4.15
N ILE A 5 -6.37 -13.33 -3.49
CA ILE A 5 -5.62 -12.11 -3.24
C ILE A 5 -5.16 -11.60 -4.60
N LYS A 6 -5.69 -10.46 -5.03
CA LYS A 6 -5.33 -9.81 -6.29
C LYS A 6 -4.19 -8.84 -6.04
N LYS A 7 -3.05 -9.01 -6.70
CA LYS A 7 -1.97 -8.02 -6.60
C LYS A 7 -2.42 -6.70 -7.24
N ARG A 8 -2.14 -5.59 -6.56
CA ARG A 8 -2.38 -4.20 -7.01
C ARG A 8 -1.07 -3.59 -7.44
N GLU A 9 -0.55 -4.05 -8.58
CA GLU A 9 0.71 -3.55 -9.14
C GLU A 9 0.63 -2.06 -9.51
N ASP A 10 -0.58 -1.53 -9.67
CA ASP A 10 -0.87 -0.11 -9.88
C ASP A 10 -0.39 0.79 -8.72
N LEU A 11 -0.35 0.26 -7.49
CA LEU A 11 0.07 0.99 -6.31
C LEU A 11 1.57 0.84 -6.02
N ILE A 12 2.25 -0.09 -6.68
CA ILE A 12 3.67 -0.34 -6.41
C ILE A 12 4.51 0.79 -7.03
N GLY A 13 5.38 1.38 -6.21
CA GLY A 13 6.18 2.54 -6.58
C GLY A 13 5.54 3.87 -6.19
N ASP A 14 4.28 3.87 -5.75
CA ASP A 14 3.66 5.08 -5.22
C ASP A 14 4.30 5.52 -3.92
N THR A 15 4.28 6.83 -3.71
CA THR A 15 4.76 7.44 -2.47
C THR A 15 3.61 8.03 -1.69
N GLY A 16 3.71 7.97 -0.37
CA GLY A 16 2.73 8.56 0.51
C GLY A 16 3.37 9.10 1.79
N THR A 17 2.52 9.63 2.66
CA THR A 17 2.94 10.16 3.96
C THR A 17 1.94 9.71 5.03
N ILE A 18 2.44 9.05 6.08
CA ILE A 18 1.67 8.80 7.32
C ILE A 18 2.29 9.65 8.43
N THR A 19 3.47 9.25 8.88
CA THR A 19 4.33 10.03 9.81
C THR A 19 5.58 10.53 9.11
N LYS A 20 6.10 9.74 8.16
CA LYS A 20 7.23 10.05 7.29
C LYS A 20 6.86 9.65 5.86
N SER A 21 7.70 10.07 4.91
CA SER A 21 7.60 9.61 3.53
C SER A 21 7.92 8.13 3.45
N PHE A 22 7.09 7.41 2.70
CA PHE A 22 7.27 6.01 2.39
C PHE A 22 7.02 5.76 0.90
N THR A 23 7.51 4.63 0.43
CA THR A 23 7.26 4.11 -0.92
C THR A 23 6.58 2.76 -0.81
N VAL A 24 5.51 2.54 -1.57
CA VAL A 24 4.85 1.24 -1.67
C VAL A 24 5.73 0.30 -2.47
N VAL A 25 6.05 -0.85 -1.90
CA VAL A 25 6.90 -1.88 -2.52
C VAL A 25 6.12 -3.13 -2.94
N ASP A 26 4.95 -3.37 -2.34
CA ASP A 26 4.01 -4.41 -2.76
C ASP A 26 2.60 -3.99 -2.35
N ALA A 27 1.56 -4.49 -3.03
CA ALA A 27 0.18 -4.19 -2.70
C ALA A 27 -0.74 -5.33 -3.12
N GLN A 28 -1.72 -5.63 -2.29
CA GLN A 28 -2.61 -6.75 -2.46
C GLN A 28 -4.04 -6.41 -2.03
N GLU A 29 -5.02 -6.84 -2.82
CA GLU A 29 -6.43 -6.65 -2.57
C GLU A 29 -7.05 -8.00 -2.20
N GLY A 30 -7.58 -8.06 -0.98
CA GLY A 30 -8.34 -9.20 -0.47
C GLY A 30 -9.81 -8.85 -0.29
N SER A 31 -10.58 -9.79 0.27
CA SER A 31 -12.01 -9.62 0.50
C SER A 31 -12.36 -8.50 1.48
N HIS A 32 -11.39 -8.02 2.27
CA HIS A 32 -11.57 -7.01 3.32
C HIS A 32 -11.08 -5.62 2.91
N GLY A 33 -10.40 -5.49 1.77
CA GLY A 33 -9.80 -4.24 1.32
C GLY A 33 -8.44 -4.43 0.67
N VAL A 34 -7.72 -3.32 0.52
CA VAL A 34 -6.37 -3.29 -0.04
C VAL A 34 -5.37 -3.13 1.09
N ASP A 35 -4.46 -4.09 1.21
CA ASP A 35 -3.28 -4.02 2.05
C ASP A 35 -2.08 -3.63 1.19
N VAL A 36 -1.26 -2.72 1.68
CA VAL A 36 -0.03 -2.29 1.00
C VAL A 36 1.18 -2.48 1.90
N ARG A 37 2.27 -2.92 1.30
CA ARG A 37 3.57 -2.98 1.93
C ARG A 37 4.32 -1.72 1.60
N VAL A 38 4.68 -0.97 2.62
CA VAL A 38 5.40 0.30 2.49
C VAL A 38 6.81 0.15 3.01
N ARG A 39 7.73 0.90 2.41
CA ARG A 39 9.12 1.07 2.83
C ARG A 39 9.34 2.53 3.20
N GLU A 40 9.62 2.78 4.47
CA GLU A 40 9.96 4.12 4.93
C GLU A 40 11.39 4.51 4.55
N SER A 41 11.69 5.81 4.55
CA SER A 41 13.04 6.32 4.28
C SER A 41 14.12 5.76 5.22
N GLY A 42 13.75 5.22 6.39
CA GLY A 42 14.66 4.55 7.32
C GLY A 42 15.05 3.12 6.94
N GLY A 43 14.44 2.56 5.88
CA GLY A 43 14.64 1.18 5.45
C GLY A 43 13.73 0.16 6.14
N GLU A 44 12.84 0.63 7.02
CA GLU A 44 11.82 -0.21 7.65
C GLU A 44 10.69 -0.50 6.65
N GLU A 45 10.28 -1.77 6.61
CA GLU A 45 9.21 -2.24 5.73
C GLU A 45 8.12 -2.92 6.55
N TYR A 46 6.87 -2.54 6.33
CA TYR A 46 5.73 -3.14 7.00
C TYR A 46 4.48 -3.11 6.12
N TRP A 47 3.53 -3.98 6.47
CA TRP A 47 2.21 -4.00 5.86
C TRP A 47 1.26 -3.10 6.62
N THR A 48 0.45 -2.37 5.87
CA THR A 48 -0.59 -1.50 6.40
C THR A 48 -1.78 -1.48 5.45
N SER A 49 -2.95 -1.09 5.94
CA SER A 49 -4.13 -0.96 5.11
C SER A 49 -4.06 0.32 4.28
N LEU A 50 -4.43 0.26 3.00
CA LEU A 50 -4.50 1.45 2.15
C LEU A 50 -5.47 2.51 2.72
N ASP A 51 -6.48 2.08 3.48
CA ASP A 51 -7.44 2.98 4.12
C ASP A 51 -6.86 3.77 5.30
N ASP A 52 -5.76 3.30 5.89
CA ASP A 52 -5.10 3.94 7.04
C ASP A 52 -4.03 4.96 6.61
N ILE A 53 -3.73 5.02 5.30
CA ILE A 53 -2.62 5.80 4.75
C ILE A 53 -3.08 6.73 3.62
N SER A 54 -2.33 7.79 3.38
CA SER A 54 -2.57 8.71 2.27
C SER A 54 -1.44 8.59 1.24
N LEU A 55 -1.80 8.22 0.01
CA LEU A 55 -0.89 8.23 -1.14
C LEU A 55 -0.94 9.59 -1.84
N ASP A 56 0.21 10.06 -2.32
CA ASP A 56 0.37 11.36 -2.99
C ASP A 56 -0.09 11.31 -4.46
N SER A 57 -0.06 10.11 -5.07
CA SER A 57 -0.34 9.88 -6.49
C SER A 57 -1.78 10.17 -6.93
N GLY A 58 -2.66 10.52 -6.01
CA GLY A 58 -4.03 10.87 -6.34
C GLY A 58 -4.81 9.73 -6.99
N VAL A 59 -4.41 8.46 -6.78
CA VAL A 59 -5.23 7.29 -7.10
C VAL A 59 -6.50 7.39 -6.24
N THR A 60 -7.48 8.06 -6.82
CA THR A 60 -8.75 8.39 -6.19
C THR A 60 -9.61 7.13 -6.27
N LYS A 61 -10.21 6.74 -5.13
CA LYS A 61 -11.10 5.58 -4.98
C LYS A 61 -12.10 5.43 -6.12
#